data_AF-A0A4Q1T0N8-F1
#
_entry.id   AF-A0A4Q1T0N8-F1
#
_cell.length_a   1.000
_cell.length_b   1.000
_cell.length_c   1.000
_cell.angle_alpha   90.00
_cell.angle_beta   90.00
_cell.angle_gamma   90.00
#
_symmetry.space_group_name_H-M   'P 1'
#
loop_
_entity.id
_entity.type
_entity.pdbx_description
1 polymer ?
#
loop_
_entity_poly.entity_id
_entity_poly.type
_entity_poly.pdbx_seq_one_letter_code
_entity_poly.pdbx_strand_id
1 'polypeptide(L)'
;MHPIINLYLTIINNYSFPGGGVELEEDLITGLRREVAEETGARNIEVLRKFGIIDEYRPQYKPEYDLIHMISYFYVCQTVALYI
;
A
#
# COMPACT_ATOMS: atom_id res chain seq x y z
N MET A 1 8.45 -2.21 21.05
CA MET A 1 8.89 -2.09 19.64
C MET A 1 7.99 -3.00 18.82
N HIS A 2 7.23 -2.48 17.86
CA HIS A 2 6.37 -3.30 16.99
C HIS A 2 7.12 -3.60 15.68
N PRO A 3 7.04 -4.83 15.14
CA PRO A 3 7.67 -5.16 13.87
C PRO A 3 7.01 -4.40 12.71
N ILE A 4 7.81 -3.95 11.75
CA ILE A 4 7.36 -3.33 10.49
C ILE A 4 7.51 -4.37 9.40
N ILE A 5 6.47 -4.54 8.57
CA ILE A 5 6.46 -5.48 7.45
C ILE A 5 6.73 -4.69 6.16
N ASN A 6 7.70 -5.19 5.37
CA ASN A 6 7.94 -4.77 4.00
C ASN A 6 7.96 -6.01 3.10
N LEU A 7 7.57 -5.83 1.84
CA LEU A 7 7.64 -6.83 0.79
C LEU A 7 8.85 -6.58 -0.09
N TYR A 8 9.50 -7.65 -0.50
CA TYR A 8 10.58 -7.58 -1.47
C TYR A 8 10.02 -7.71 -2.89
N LEU A 9 10.14 -6.65 -3.68
CA LEU A 9 9.69 -6.61 -5.07
C LEU A 9 10.85 -6.93 -6.00
N THR A 10 10.84 -8.12 -6.59
CA THR A 10 11.90 -8.62 -7.48
C THR A 10 12.06 -7.77 -8.73
N ILE A 11 10.95 -7.26 -9.29
CA ILE A 11 10.94 -6.47 -10.52
C ILE A 11 11.70 -5.14 -10.41
N ILE A 12 11.78 -4.57 -9.20
CA ILE A 12 12.54 -3.35 -8.91
C ILE A 12 13.72 -3.57 -7.97
N ASN A 13 13.98 -4.82 -7.56
CA ASN A 13 15.04 -5.20 -6.63
C ASN A 13 15.08 -4.33 -5.35
N ASN A 14 13.92 -4.11 -4.73
CA ASN A 14 13.79 -3.22 -3.57
C ASN A 14 12.69 -3.69 -2.59
N TYR A 15 12.73 -3.18 -1.36
CA TYR A 15 11.66 -3.36 -0.38
C TYR A 15 10.65 -2.22 -0.45
N SER A 16 9.36 -2.55 -0.36
CA SER A 16 8.26 -1.59 -0.26
C SER A 16 7.30 -1.99 0.85
N PHE A 17 6.51 -1.03 1.33
CA PHE A 17 5.33 -1.36 2.11
C PHE A 17 4.30 -2.09 1.23
N PRO A 18 3.49 -3.00 1.80
CA PRO A 18 2.33 -3.53 1.10
C PRO A 18 1.37 -2.40 0.72
N GLY A 19 0.80 -2.47 -0.47
CA GLY A 19 -0.12 -1.46 -0.99
C GLY A 19 -0.02 -1.31 -2.50
N GLY A 20 -0.94 -0.53 -3.07
CA GLY A 20 -1.01 -0.35 -4.51
C GLY A 20 -1.93 0.78 -4.91
N GLY A 21 -2.40 0.72 -6.16
CA GLY A 21 -3.31 1.71 -6.71
C GLY A 21 -4.70 1.61 -6.08
N VAL A 22 -5.37 2.75 -5.96
CA VAL A 22 -6.80 2.78 -5.61
C VAL A 22 -7.58 2.81 -6.91
N GLU A 23 -8.53 1.89 -7.05
CA GLU A 23 -9.35 1.79 -8.25
C GLU A 23 -10.40 2.92 -8.34
N LEU A 24 -10.96 3.12 -9.53
CA LEU A 24 -12.03 4.09 -9.72
C LEU A 24 -13.23 3.73 -8.83
N GLU A 25 -13.76 4.71 -8.09
CA GLU A 25 -14.85 4.55 -7.11
C GLU A 25 -14.49 3.73 -5.86
N GLU A 26 -13.24 3.29 -5.72
CA GLU A 26 -12.75 2.62 -4.50
C GLU A 26 -12.32 3.66 -3.45
N ASP A 27 -12.77 3.48 -2.20
CA ASP A 27 -12.27 4.31 -1.11
C ASP A 27 -10.91 3.80 -0.60
N LEU A 28 -10.13 4.70 0.00
CA LEU A 28 -8.75 4.42 0.43
C LEU A 28 -8.64 3.21 1.38
N ILE A 29 -9.63 2.98 2.25
CA ILE A 29 -9.58 1.89 3.22
C ILE A 29 -9.93 0.56 2.55
N THR A 30 -10.88 0.56 1.63
CA THR A 30 -11.21 -0.61 0.82
C THR A 30 -10.01 -1.03 -0.04
N GLY A 31 -9.38 -0.10 -0.75
CA GLY A 31 -8.18 -0.37 -1.54
C GLY A 31 -7.02 -0.88 -0.70
N LEU A 32 -6.75 -0.26 0.46
CA LEU A 32 -5.73 -0.73 1.40
C LEU A 32 -5.96 -2.20 1.82
N ARG A 33 -7.21 -2.57 2.16
CA ARG A 33 -7.55 -3.94 2.57
C ARG A 33 -7.37 -4.93 1.43
N ARG A 34 -7.77 -4.56 0.21
CA ARG A 34 -7.60 -5.38 -1.00
C ARG A 34 -6.13 -5.63 -1.28
N GLU A 35 -5.33 -4.58 -1.40
CA GLU A 35 -3.90 -4.65 -1.72
C GLU A 35 -3.12 -5.47 -0.68
N VAL A 36 -3.35 -5.20 0.62
CA VAL A 36 -2.72 -5.99 1.69
C VAL A 36 -3.09 -7.47 1.58
N ALA A 37 -4.35 -7.80 1.27
CA ALA A 37 -4.78 -9.18 1.10
C ALA A 37 -4.17 -9.84 -0.15
N GLU A 38 -4.05 -9.12 -1.26
CA GLU A 38 -3.45 -9.60 -2.52
C GLU A 38 -1.95 -9.88 -2.36
N GLU A 39 -1.23 -8.96 -1.75
CA GLU A 39 0.24 -9.04 -1.68
C GLU A 39 0.76 -9.85 -0.49
N THR A 40 0.01 -9.94 0.62
CA THR A 40 0.46 -10.62 1.85
C THR A 40 -0.39 -11.82 2.24
N GLY A 41 -1.59 -11.97 1.67
CA GLY A 41 -2.58 -12.96 2.11
C GLY A 41 -3.33 -12.59 3.41
N ALA A 42 -2.98 -11.49 4.07
CA ALA A 42 -3.63 -11.07 5.32
C ALA A 42 -4.99 -10.41 5.05
N ARG A 43 -6.08 -11.15 5.29
CA ARG A 43 -7.45 -10.66 5.06
C ARG A 43 -8.07 -9.95 6.26
N ASN A 44 -7.65 -10.29 7.47
CA ASN A 44 -8.19 -9.73 8.71
C ASN A 44 -7.24 -8.69 9.26
N ILE A 45 -7.25 -7.51 8.64
CA ILE A 45 -6.56 -6.33 9.16
C ILE A 45 -7.54 -5.35 9.79
N GLU A 46 -7.12 -4.72 10.86
CA GLU A 46 -7.76 -3.57 11.47
C GLU A 46 -6.92 -2.33 11.14
N VAL A 47 -7.56 -1.28 10.62
CA VAL A 47 -6.91 0.01 10.38
C VAL A 47 -7.01 0.84 11.65
N LEU A 48 -5.89 1.03 12.33
CA LEU A 48 -5.86 1.71 13.63
C LEU A 48 -5.88 3.23 13.47
N ARG A 49 -5.09 3.76 12.54
CA ARG A 49 -5.03 5.19 12.24
C ARG A 49 -4.35 5.46 10.89
N LYS A 50 -4.64 6.62 10.32
CA LYS A 50 -3.81 7.23 9.28
C LYS A 50 -2.43 7.57 9.87
N PHE A 51 -1.38 7.22 9.14
CA PHE A 51 0.01 7.50 9.51
C PHE A 51 0.52 8.79 8.84
N GLY A 52 0.32 8.92 7.53
CA GLY A 52 0.85 10.05 6.77
C GLY A 52 0.47 10.01 5.30
N ILE A 53 0.94 11.01 4.56
CA ILE A 53 0.76 11.12 3.11
C ILE A 53 2.13 11.46 2.51
N ILE A 54 2.45 10.82 1.39
CA ILE A 54 3.51 11.28 0.49
C ILE A 54 2.82 11.79 -0.78
N ASP A 55 3.18 13.00 -1.17
CA ASP A 55 2.73 13.65 -2.40
C ASP A 55 3.97 13.83 -3.28
N GLU A 56 4.08 13.01 -4.33
CA GLU A 56 5.29 12.88 -5.13
C GLU A 56 5.05 13.08 -6.63
N TYR A 57 6.00 13.76 -7.27
CA TYR A 57 6.12 13.84 -8.72
C TYR A 57 7.37 13.06 -9.13
N ARG A 58 7.22 12.08 -10.02
CA ARG A 58 8.34 11.27 -10.52
C ARG A 58 8.31 11.17 -12.05
N PRO A 59 9.46 10.93 -12.70
CA PRO A 59 9.51 10.70 -14.15
C PRO A 59 8.58 9.55 -14.55
N GLN A 60 7.84 9.75 -15.63
CA GLN A 60 6.98 8.71 -16.19
C GLN A 60 7.77 7.84 -17.18
N TYR A 61 7.50 6.54 -17.17
CA TYR A 61 8.14 5.57 -18.08
C TYR A 61 7.42 5.48 -19.45
N LYS A 62 6.15 5.89 -19.50
CA LYS A 62 5.35 5.98 -20.72
C LYS A 62 5.75 7.22 -21.53
N PRO A 63 6.09 7.09 -22.83
CA PRO A 63 6.64 8.19 -23.61
C PRO A 63 5.63 9.32 -23.90
N GLU A 64 4.33 9.10 -23.68
CA GLU A 64 3.29 10.10 -23.92
C GLU A 64 3.19 11.15 -22.81
N TYR A 65 3.90 10.97 -21.70
CA TYR A 65 3.81 11.83 -20.53
C TYR A 65 5.19 12.04 -19.90
N ASP A 66 5.45 13.23 -19.39
CA ASP A 66 6.74 13.57 -18.77
C ASP A 66 6.83 13.13 -17.30
N LEU A 67 5.71 13.21 -16.58
CA LEU A 67 5.64 12.99 -15.13
C LEU A 67 4.42 12.17 -14.75
N ILE A 68 4.55 11.45 -13.63
CA ILE A 68 3.42 10.93 -12.87
C ILE A 68 3.37 11.61 -11.51
N HIS A 69 2.16 12.03 -11.14
CA HIS A 69 1.83 12.55 -9.82
C HIS A 69 1.19 11.42 -9.03
N MET A 70 1.76 11.07 -7.88
CA MET A 70 1.26 10.02 -6.99
C MET A 70 1.06 10.57 -5.59
N ILE A 71 -0.10 10.26 -5.01
CA ILE A 71 -0.42 10.58 -3.62
C ILE A 71 -0.60 9.26 -2.87
N SER A 72 0.36 8.90 -2.03
CA SER A 72 0.35 7.66 -1.26
C SER A 72 -0.12 7.91 0.16
N TYR A 73 -1.19 7.24 0.56
CA TYR A 73 -1.75 7.31 1.91
C TYR A 73 -1.26 6.12 2.75
N PHE A 74 -0.59 6.41 3.85
CA PHE A 74 -0.06 5.39 4.74
C PHE A 74 -0.94 5.23 5.99
N TYR A 75 -1.10 3.99 6.44
CA TYR A 75 -1.92 3.63 7.58
C TYR A 75 -1.17 2.67 8.50
N VAL A 76 -1.41 2.81 9.81
CA VAL A 76 -0.99 1.81 10.78
C VAL A 76 -2.09 0.77 10.89
N CYS A 77 -1.75 -0.48 10.57
CA CYS A 77 -2.68 -1.60 10.62
C CYS A 77 -2.20 -2.67 11.59
N GLN A 78 -3.14 -3.48 12.08
CA GLN A 78 -2.86 -4.65 12.88
C GLN A 78 -3.57 -5.86 12.29
N THR A 79 -2.90 -7.02 12.26
CA THR A 79 -3.55 -8.29 11.94
C THR A 79 -4.34 -8.79 13.15
N VAL A 80 -5.57 -9.22 12.92
CA VAL A 80 -6.38 -9.89 13.92
C VAL A 80 -6.19 -11.39 13.75
N ALA A 81 -5.52 -12.02 14.71
CA ALA A 81 -5.46 -13.48 14.77
C ALA A 81 -6.87 -14.01 15.08
N LEU A 82 -7.41 -14.85 14.19
CA LEU A 82 -8.53 -15.71 14.55
C LEU A 82 -7.93 -16.89 15.34
N TYR A 83 -8.23 -16.97 16.63
CA TYR A 83 -8.03 -18.21 17.38
C TYR A 83 -9.04 -19.22 16.86
N ILE A 84 -8.56 -20.28 16.22
CA ILE A 84 -9.30 -21.50 15.90
C ILE A 84 -9.24 -22.45 17.09
#